data_AF-A0A349E604-F1
#
_entry.id   AF-A0A349E604-F1
#
_cell.length_a   1.000
_cell.length_b   1.000
_cell.length_c   1.000
_cell.angle_alpha   90.00
_cell.angle_beta   90.00
_cell.angle_gamma   90.00
#
_symmetry.space_group_name_H-M   'P 1'
#
loop_
_entity.id
_entity.type
_entity.pdbx_description
1 polymer ?
#
loop_
_entity_poly.entity_id
_entity_poly.type
_entity_poly.pdbx_seq_one_letter_code
_entity_poly.pdbx_strand_id
1 'polypeptide(L)'
;ARSAAYLVEDQIEAEYYGALSNLLTDVAERYFNVLQAQDALDSIAAELEAVQNQLNQIQSLYDRQLAQITDLYQARASAAAVEAEQLNLQSELAMRREALRSASGVTAGELSSLREEAAIPPLENSIN
;
A
#
# COMPACT_ATOMS: atom_id res chain seq x y z
N ALA A 1 43.58 -29.03 -7.92
CA ALA A 1 43.73 -27.57 -8.10
C ALA A 1 42.67 -27.00 -9.04
N ARG A 2 42.63 -27.37 -10.33
CA ARG A 2 41.60 -26.87 -11.29
C ARG A 2 40.16 -27.28 -10.95
N SER A 3 39.93 -28.52 -10.49
CA SER A 3 38.61 -28.98 -10.04
C SER A 3 38.09 -28.25 -8.79
N ALA A 4 38.98 -27.88 -7.86
CA ALA A 4 38.62 -27.12 -6.68
C ALA A 4 38.29 -25.66 -7.03
N ALA A 5 39.00 -25.06 -8.00
CA ALA A 5 38.69 -23.73 -8.50
C ALA A 5 37.32 -23.69 -9.19
N TYR A 6 37.00 -24.69 -10.02
CA TYR A 6 35.70 -24.83 -10.67
C TYR A 6 34.54 -24.98 -9.68
N LEU A 7 34.69 -25.83 -8.65
CA LEU A 7 33.65 -25.99 -7.62
C LEU A 7 33.40 -24.71 -6.81
N VAL A 8 34.45 -23.92 -6.57
CA VAL A 8 34.32 -22.62 -5.89
C VAL A 8 33.63 -21.60 -6.79
N GLU A 9 33.93 -21.61 -8.10
CA GLU A 9 33.27 -20.77 -9.10
C GLU A 9 31.76 -21.08 -9.18
N ASP A 10 31.38 -22.36 -9.34
CA ASP A 10 29.99 -22.81 -9.35
C ASP A 10 29.25 -22.41 -8.05
N GLN A 11 29.92 -22.52 -6.90
CA GLN A 11 29.34 -22.13 -5.61
C GLN A 11 29.08 -20.61 -5.55
N ILE A 12 30.05 -19.79 -5.95
CA ILE A 12 29.91 -18.33 -5.94
C ILE A 12 28.80 -17.89 -6.91
N GLU A 13 28.71 -18.53 -8.08
CA GLU A 13 27.65 -18.25 -9.05
C GLU A 13 26.26 -18.58 -8.47
N ALA A 14 26.11 -19.74 -7.83
CA ALA A 14 24.86 -20.12 -7.17
C ALA A 14 24.48 -19.15 -6.03
N GLU A 15 25.45 -18.74 -5.21
CA GLU A 15 25.24 -17.75 -4.14
C GLU A 15 24.82 -16.38 -4.71
N TYR A 16 25.43 -15.96 -5.82
CA TYR A 16 25.07 -14.72 -6.52
C TYR A 16 23.62 -14.75 -7.03
N TYR A 17 23.21 -15.79 -7.76
CA TYR A 17 21.83 -15.89 -8.26
C TYR A 17 20.81 -16.03 -7.13
N GLY A 18 21.16 -16.72 -6.05
CA GLY A 18 20.33 -16.77 -4.85
C GLY A 18 20.11 -15.38 -4.24
N ALA A 19 21.19 -14.61 -4.06
CA ALA A 19 21.10 -13.25 -3.55
C ALA A 19 20.30 -12.32 -4.48
N LEU A 20 20.49 -12.46 -5.81
CA LEU A 20 19.75 -11.69 -6.80
C LEU A 20 18.24 -12.02 -6.77
N SER A 21 17.87 -13.29 -6.70
CA SER A 21 16.47 -13.70 -6.61
C SER A 21 15.82 -13.15 -5.34
N ASN A 22 16.52 -13.18 -4.21
CA ASN A 22 16.01 -12.61 -2.95
C ASN A 22 15.78 -11.11 -3.06
N LEU A 23 16.70 -10.37 -3.69
CA LEU A 23 16.55 -8.93 -3.91
C LEU A 23 15.37 -8.62 -4.83
N LEU A 24 15.21 -9.36 -5.92
CA LEU A 24 14.09 -9.16 -6.86
C LEU A 24 12.75 -9.39 -6.17
N THR A 25 12.64 -10.43 -5.34
CA THR A 25 11.44 -10.71 -4.55
C THR A 25 11.15 -9.58 -3.55
N ASP A 26 12.15 -9.13 -2.78
CA ASP A 26 11.96 -8.04 -1.79
C ASP A 26 11.54 -6.72 -2.46
N VAL A 27 12.12 -6.38 -3.62
CA VAL A 27 11.70 -5.19 -4.38
C VAL A 27 10.28 -5.34 -4.92
N ALA A 28 9.90 -6.51 -5.44
CA ALA A 28 8.55 -6.77 -5.93
C ALA A 28 7.50 -6.69 -4.81
N GLU A 29 7.77 -7.28 -3.65
CA GLU A 29 6.88 -7.20 -2.48
C GLU A 29 6.67 -5.75 -2.04
N ARG A 30 7.75 -4.97 -1.92
CA ARG A 30 7.68 -3.56 -1.55
C ARG A 30 6.93 -2.71 -2.56
N TYR A 31 7.09 -3.01 -3.85
CA TYR A 31 6.33 -2.35 -4.91
C TYR A 31 4.82 -2.54 -4.71
N PHE A 32 4.38 -3.80 -4.54
CA PHE A 32 2.96 -4.08 -4.31
C PHE A 32 2.44 -3.51 -2.99
N ASN A 33 3.27 -3.46 -1.94
CA ASN A 33 2.90 -2.80 -0.70
C ASN A 33 2.66 -1.29 -0.87
N VAL A 34 3.41 -0.60 -1.75
CA VAL A 34 3.13 0.80 -2.07
C VAL A 34 1.81 0.94 -2.81
N LEU A 35 1.55 0.09 -3.81
CA LEU A 35 0.29 0.12 -4.56
C LEU A 35 -0.91 -0.11 -3.63
N GLN A 36 -0.84 -1.10 -2.75
CA GLN A 36 -1.90 -1.37 -1.77
C GLN A 36 -2.13 -0.20 -0.82
N ALA A 37 -1.05 0.45 -0.34
CA ALA A 37 -1.18 1.62 0.52
C ALA A 37 -1.81 2.82 -0.21
N GLN A 38 -1.56 2.93 -1.52
CA GLN A 38 -2.16 3.96 -2.36
C GLN A 38 -3.66 3.70 -2.57
N ASP A 39 -4.04 2.45 -2.88
CA ASP A 39 -5.46 2.05 -3.00
C ASP A 39 -6.23 2.28 -1.68
N ALA A 40 -5.60 1.99 -0.53
CA ALA A 40 -6.18 2.24 0.78
C ALA A 40 -6.40 3.75 1.01
N LEU A 41 -5.45 4.59 0.61
CA LEU A 41 -5.57 6.05 0.71
C LEU A 41 -6.67 6.61 -0.19
N ASP A 42 -6.84 6.05 -1.40
CA ASP A 42 -7.91 6.45 -2.30
C ASP A 42 -9.28 6.00 -1.77
N SER A 43 -9.36 4.79 -1.20
CA SER A 43 -10.58 4.27 -0.57
C SER A 43 -11.03 5.12 0.62
N ILE A 44 -10.12 5.47 1.54
CA ILE A 44 -10.47 6.28 2.71
C ILE A 44 -10.83 7.72 2.32
N ALA A 45 -10.27 8.25 1.21
CA ALA A 45 -10.64 9.56 0.70
C ALA A 45 -12.11 9.58 0.22
N ALA A 46 -12.55 8.52 -0.47
CA ALA A 46 -13.95 8.37 -0.86
C ALA A 46 -14.88 8.18 0.36
N GLU A 47 -14.44 7.42 1.37
CA GLU A 47 -15.18 7.28 2.64
C GLU A 47 -15.33 8.63 3.36
N LEU A 48 -14.25 9.43 3.42
CA LEU A 48 -14.27 10.75 4.03
C LEU A 48 -15.28 11.67 3.34
N GLU A 49 -15.32 11.68 2.00
CA GLU A 49 -16.31 12.44 1.23
C GLU A 49 -17.75 12.01 1.60
N ALA A 50 -18.01 10.71 1.66
CA ALA A 50 -19.32 10.18 2.02
C ALA A 50 -19.74 10.59 3.44
N VAL A 51 -18.84 10.49 4.41
CA VAL A 51 -19.11 10.86 5.81
C VAL A 51 -19.27 12.38 5.96
N GLN A 52 -18.52 13.19 5.22
CA GLN A 52 -18.70 14.64 5.18
C GLN A 52 -20.06 15.04 4.61
N ASN A 53 -20.51 14.36 3.55
CA ASN A 53 -21.86 14.56 3.00
C ASN A 53 -22.96 14.23 4.03
N GLN A 54 -22.78 13.14 4.78
CA GLN A 54 -23.70 12.76 5.85
C GLN A 54 -23.71 13.80 6.98
N LEU A 55 -22.54 14.31 7.38
CA LEU A 55 -22.41 15.39 8.36
C LEU A 55 -23.15 16.65 7.90
N ASN A 56 -22.99 17.06 6.64
CA ASN A 56 -23.68 18.23 6.08
C ASN A 56 -25.20 18.06 6.12
N GLN A 57 -25.71 16.85 5.84
CA GLN A 57 -27.13 16.57 5.92
C GLN A 57 -27.65 16.67 7.37
N ILE A 58 -26.92 16.12 8.35
CA ILE A 58 -27.28 16.17 9.76
C ILE A 58 -27.21 17.61 10.29
N GLN A 59 -26.22 18.39 9.88
CA GLN A 59 -26.12 19.81 10.20
C GLN A 59 -27.35 20.57 9.70
N SER A 60 -27.76 20.37 8.45
CA SER A 60 -28.96 21.00 7.88
C SER A 60 -30.25 20.63 8.63
N LEU A 61 -30.40 19.36 9.04
CA LEU A 61 -31.53 18.93 9.87
C LEU A 61 -31.49 19.59 11.25
N TYR A 62 -30.32 19.65 11.88
CA TYR A 62 -30.14 20.30 13.17
C TYR A 62 -30.47 21.80 13.12
N ASP A 63 -30.02 22.51 12.08
CA ASP A 63 -30.30 23.93 11.88
C ASP A 63 -31.81 24.21 11.73
N ARG A 64 -32.54 23.23 11.19
CA ARG A 64 -34.01 23.22 11.09
C ARG A 64 -34.71 22.65 12.32
N GLN A 65 -33.98 22.32 13.38
CA GLN A 65 -34.48 21.70 14.62
C GLN A 65 -35.14 20.32 14.39
N LEU A 66 -34.74 19.62 13.33
CA LEU A 66 -35.21 18.28 12.94
C LEU A 66 -34.26 17.15 13.36
N ALA A 67 -33.10 17.48 13.92
CA ALA A 67 -32.14 16.53 14.50
C ALA A 67 -31.67 17.04 15.87
N GLN A 68 -31.20 16.13 16.72
CA GLN A 68 -30.68 16.50 18.05
C GLN A 68 -29.23 16.95 17.97
N ILE A 69 -28.79 17.74 18.96
CA ILE A 69 -27.38 18.16 19.05
C ILE A 69 -26.44 16.95 19.21
N THR A 70 -26.91 15.86 19.83
CA THR A 70 -26.18 14.60 19.96
C THR A 70 -25.92 13.94 18.61
N ASP A 71 -26.90 13.98 17.69
CA ASP A 71 -26.76 13.42 16.33
C ASP A 71 -25.66 14.17 15.56
N LEU A 72 -25.63 15.50 15.69
CA LEU A 72 -24.61 16.34 15.10
C LEU A 72 -23.21 16.05 15.66
N TYR A 73 -23.09 15.90 16.98
CA TYR A 73 -21.81 15.53 17.59
C TYR A 73 -21.34 14.14 17.16
N GLN A 74 -22.24 13.17 17.03
CA GLN A 74 -21.90 11.84 16.55
C GLN A 74 -21.41 11.87 15.09
N ALA A 75 -22.08 12.63 14.23
CA ALA A 75 -21.64 12.83 12.84
C ALA A 75 -20.26 13.50 12.75
N ARG A 76 -20.00 14.52 13.57
CA ARG A 76 -18.69 15.20 13.66
C ARG A 76 -17.60 14.27 14.15
N ALA A 77 -17.89 13.46 15.17
CA ALA A 77 -16.94 12.47 15.68
C ALA A 77 -16.61 11.41 14.64
N SER A 78 -17.61 10.96 13.87
CA SER A 78 -17.38 10.02 12.76
C SER A 78 -16.49 10.61 11.68
N ALA A 79 -16.76 11.85 11.25
CA ALA A 79 -15.94 12.54 10.25
C ALA A 79 -14.49 12.71 10.73
N ALA A 80 -14.29 13.13 11.98
CA ALA A 80 -12.97 13.29 12.57
C ALA A 80 -12.21 11.95 12.70
N ALA A 81 -12.90 10.85 12.97
CA ALA A 81 -12.29 9.53 13.03
C ALA A 81 -11.78 9.08 11.64
N VAL A 82 -12.58 9.27 10.59
CA VAL A 82 -12.19 8.94 9.21
C VAL A 82 -11.05 9.85 8.72
N GLU A 83 -11.09 11.14 9.06
CA GLU A 83 -10.00 12.07 8.76
C GLU A 83 -8.69 11.66 9.44
N ALA A 84 -8.74 11.25 10.71
CA ALA A 84 -7.58 10.74 11.42
C ALA A 84 -7.01 9.47 10.77
N GLU A 85 -7.89 8.57 10.31
CA GLU A 85 -7.46 7.36 9.61
C GLU A 85 -6.82 7.66 8.25
N GLN A 86 -7.34 8.66 7.53
CA GLN A 86 -6.72 9.13 6.30
C GLN A 86 -5.28 9.61 6.55
N LEU A 87 -5.03 10.34 7.64
CA LEU A 87 -3.67 10.79 8.00
C LEU A 87 -2.74 9.62 8.34
N ASN A 88 -3.26 8.58 8.99
CA ASN A 88 -2.50 7.35 9.24
C ASN A 88 -2.11 6.68 7.91
N LEU A 89 -3.05 6.55 6.97
CA LEU A 89 -2.82 5.95 5.67
C LEU A 89 -1.87 6.76 4.78
N GLN A 90 -1.89 8.09 4.89
CA GLN A 90 -0.88 8.95 4.24
C GLN A 90 0.53 8.67 4.77
N SER A 91 0.65 8.55 6.10
CA SER A 91 1.93 8.23 6.75
C SER A 91 2.41 6.83 6.36
N GLU A 92 1.51 5.87 6.32
CA GLU A 92 1.78 4.51 5.87
C GLU A 92 2.30 4.47 4.43
N LEU A 93 1.63 5.15 3.50
CA LEU A 93 2.07 5.26 2.11
C LEU A 93 3.48 5.86 2.01
N ALA A 94 3.78 6.90 2.79
CA ALA A 94 5.11 7.49 2.83
C ALA A 94 6.17 6.50 3.32
N MET A 95 5.87 5.73 4.39
CA MET A 95 6.78 4.68 4.89
C MET A 95 6.99 3.57 3.86
N ARG A 96 5.95 3.12 3.15
CA ARG A 96 6.08 2.10 2.10
C ARG A 96 6.92 2.58 0.93
N ARG A 97 6.76 3.83 0.50
CA ARG A 97 7.60 4.43 -0.56
C ARG A 97 9.07 4.49 -0.15
N GLU A 98 9.34 4.89 1.10
CA GLU A 98 10.70 4.89 1.63
C GLU A 98 11.29 3.48 1.73
N ALA A 99 10.48 2.50 2.14
CA ALA A 99 10.88 1.11 2.20
C ALA A 99 11.27 0.57 0.81
N LEU A 100 10.53 0.91 -0.25
CA LEU A 100 10.85 0.56 -1.64
C LEU A 100 12.12 1.26 -2.12
N ARG A 101 12.29 2.55 -1.80
CA ARG A 101 13.51 3.31 -2.14
C ARG A 101 14.75 2.68 -1.51
N SER A 102 14.66 2.26 -0.26
CA SER A 102 15.75 1.62 0.47
C SER A 102 16.19 0.30 -0.17
N ALA A 103 15.22 -0.54 -0.58
CA ALA A 103 15.52 -1.83 -1.21
C ALA A 103 16.01 -1.72 -2.66
N SER A 104 15.40 -0.82 -3.45
CA SER A 104 15.74 -0.67 -4.88
C SER A 104 16.95 0.25 -5.12
N GLY A 105 17.29 1.12 -4.15
CA GLY A 105 18.27 2.18 -4.33
C GLY A 105 17.81 3.33 -5.24
N VAL A 106 16.57 3.30 -5.74
CA VAL A 106 16.02 4.27 -6.69
C VAL A 106 14.87 5.04 -6.03
N THR A 107 14.88 6.36 -6.20
CA THR A 107 13.70 7.17 -5.90
C THR A 107 12.68 6.96 -7.00
N ALA A 108 11.72 6.06 -6.75
CA ALA A 108 10.62 5.84 -7.68
C ALA A 108 9.68 7.06 -7.68
N GLY A 109 9.27 7.50 -8.87
CA GLY A 109 8.25 8.51 -9.07
C GLY A 109 6.85 7.92 -8.87
N GLU A 110 5.91 8.29 -9.73
CA GLU A 110 4.63 7.57 -9.77
C GLU A 110 4.86 6.12 -10.20
N LEU A 111 4.28 5.19 -9.43
CA LEU A 111 4.32 3.77 -9.74
C LEU A 111 3.14 3.42 -10.65
N SER A 112 3.37 2.51 -11.59
CA SER A 112 2.30 1.99 -12.44
C SER A 112 1.34 1.15 -11.61
N SER A 113 0.05 1.49 -11.59
CA SER A 113 -0.94 0.64 -10.95
C SER A 113 -1.10 -0.71 -11.69
N LEU A 114 -1.68 -1.68 -10.99
CA LEU A 114 -2.16 -2.89 -11.63
C LEU A 114 -3.33 -2.55 -12.56
N ARG A 115 -3.36 -3.15 -13.75
CA ARG A 115 -4.54 -3.13 -14.62
C ARG A 115 -5.67 -3.91 -13.92
N GLU A 116 -6.91 -3.47 -14.07
CA GLU A 116 -8.08 -4.17 -13.51
C GLU A 116 -8.15 -5.63 -13.98
N GLU A 117 -7.75 -5.92 -15.22
CA GLU A 117 -7.75 -7.26 -15.80
C GLU A 117 -6.39 -7.97 -15.70
N ALA A 118 -5.56 -7.64 -14.71
CA ALA A 118 -4.28 -8.30 -14.53
C ALA A 118 -4.46 -9.81 -14.28
N ALA A 119 -4.13 -10.63 -15.29
CA ALA A 119 -4.08 -12.08 -15.16
C ALA A 119 -2.75 -12.49 -14.52
N ILE A 120 -2.80 -13.17 -13.37
CA ILE A 120 -1.61 -13.78 -12.76
C ILE A 120 -1.37 -15.12 -13.46
N PRO A 121 -0.25 -15.29 -14.19
CA PRO A 121 0.05 -16.56 -14.82
C PRO A 121 0.26 -17.63 -13.73
N PRO A 122 -0.19 -18.87 -13.96
CA PRO A 122 0.09 -19.97 -13.03
C PRO A 122 1.60 -20.17 -12.91
N LEU A 123 2.07 -20.52 -11.72
CA LEU A 123 3.48 -20.83 -11.48
C LEU A 123 3.83 -22.13 -12.22
N GLU A 124 4.58 -22.04 -13.32
CA GLU A 124 5.19 -23.20 -13.96
C GLU A 124 6.46 -23.58 -13.16
N ASN A 125 6.48 -24.80 -12.61
CA ASN A 125 7.50 -25.36 -11.70
C ASN A 125 7.42 -24.97 -10.21
N SER A 126 6.24 -25.09 -9.59
CA SER A 126 6.19 -25.22 -8.13
C SER A 126 6.87 -26.54 -7.71
N ILE A 127 8.09 -26.48 -7.18
CA ILE A 127 8.70 -27.62 -6.51
C ILE A 127 7.91 -27.84 -5.21
N ASN A 128 7.03 -28.84 -5.21
CA ASN A 128 6.49 -29.45 -4.00
C ASN A 128 7.51 -30.43 -3.43
#